data_AF-A0A2R6GQH7-F1
#
_entry.id   AF-A0A2R6GQH7-F1
#
_cell.length_a   1.000
_cell.length_b   1.000
_cell.length_c   1.000
_cell.angle_alpha   90.00
_cell.angle_beta   90.00
_cell.angle_gamma   90.00
#
_symmetry.space_group_name_H-M   'P 1'
#
loop_
_entity.id
_entity.type
_entity.pdbx_description
1 polymer ?
#
loop_
_entity_poly.entity_id
_entity_poly.type
_entity_poly.pdbx_seq_one_letter_code
_entity_poly.pdbx_strand_id
1 'polypeptide(L)'
;MKRTERDLRERDASHLPEELREEREKRLDDLREYWQNGEFPLNVDREERTPIFKNDRDVPRAMAYLVEQSGHEDLFEHIAETDNYVDIDDVEEGPLVEWIEGSGLTKEEAALVRPTYCGPYWPDYL
;
A
#
# COMPACT_ATOMS: atom_id res chain seq x y z
N MET A 1 -1.49 0.95 10.46
CA MET A 1 -2.34 0.06 9.62
C MET A 1 -3.68 -0.29 10.24
N LYS A 2 -3.78 -1.00 11.38
CA LYS A 2 -5.10 -1.27 12.02
C LYS A 2 -5.99 -0.04 12.19
N ARG A 3 -5.43 1.10 12.65
CA ARG A 3 -6.18 2.35 12.74
C ARG A 3 -6.61 2.88 11.36
N THR A 4 -5.70 2.89 10.39
CA THR A 4 -5.97 3.29 9.00
C THR A 4 -7.11 2.48 8.41
N GLU A 5 -7.06 1.15 8.51
CA GLU A 5 -8.09 0.24 8.00
C GLU A 5 -9.46 0.54 8.62
N ARG A 6 -9.54 0.66 9.95
CA ARG A 6 -10.77 1.07 10.63
C ARG A 6 -11.27 2.43 10.13
N ASP A 7 -10.40 3.44 10.11
CA ASP A 7 -10.76 4.81 9.73
C ASP A 7 -11.22 4.88 8.25
N LEU A 8 -10.73 3.99 7.36
CA LEU A 8 -11.17 3.87 5.97
C LEU A 8 -12.52 3.15 5.82
N ARG A 9 -12.79 2.13 6.65
CA ARG A 9 -14.10 1.44 6.68
C ARG A 9 -15.23 2.33 7.19
N GLU A 10 -14.92 3.29 8.06
CA GLU A 10 -15.90 4.23 8.61
C GLU A 10 -16.26 5.36 7.63
N ARG A 11 -15.54 5.51 6.50
CA ARG A 11 -15.81 6.55 5.51
C ARG A 11 -17.03 6.23 4.66
N ASP A 12 -17.76 7.27 4.30
CA ASP A 12 -18.90 7.15 3.40
C ASP A 12 -18.45 6.86 1.96
N ALA A 13 -18.72 5.65 1.50
CA ALA A 13 -18.47 5.17 0.14
C ALA A 13 -19.78 5.04 -0.67
N SER A 14 -20.91 5.58 -0.17
CA SER A 14 -22.22 5.44 -0.85
C SER A 14 -22.30 6.15 -2.21
N HIS A 15 -21.36 7.05 -2.50
CA HIS A 15 -21.21 7.73 -3.78
C HIS A 15 -20.54 6.86 -4.85
N LEU A 16 -19.89 5.75 -4.47
CA LEU A 16 -19.26 4.83 -5.42
C LEU A 16 -20.30 3.90 -6.07
N PRO A 17 -20.10 3.50 -7.33
CA PRO A 17 -20.78 2.36 -7.95
C PRO A 17 -20.67 1.10 -7.10
N GLU A 18 -21.67 0.20 -7.19
CA GLU A 18 -21.71 -1.02 -6.37
C GLU A 18 -20.45 -1.86 -6.55
N GLU A 19 -19.97 -1.99 -7.79
CA GLU A 19 -18.78 -2.76 -8.14
C GLU A 19 -17.53 -2.21 -7.44
N LEU A 20 -17.38 -0.89 -7.38
CA LEU A 20 -16.24 -0.26 -6.68
C LEU A 20 -16.38 -0.33 -5.16
N ARG A 21 -17.60 -0.40 -4.62
CA ARG A 21 -17.83 -0.66 -3.19
C ARG A 21 -17.40 -2.09 -2.83
N GLU A 22 -17.67 -3.06 -3.68
CA GLU A 22 -17.21 -4.43 -3.49
C GLU A 22 -15.68 -4.53 -3.56
N GLU A 23 -15.04 -3.88 -4.55
CA GLU A 23 -13.58 -3.85 -4.64
C GLU A 23 -12.95 -3.18 -3.42
N ARG A 24 -13.53 -2.06 -2.96
CA ARG A 24 -13.11 -1.37 -1.74
C ARG A 24 -13.10 -2.31 -0.53
N GLU A 25 -14.17 -3.07 -0.30
CA GLU A 25 -14.23 -4.00 0.83
C GLU A 25 -13.15 -5.08 0.72
N LYS A 26 -12.90 -5.63 -0.49
CA LYS A 26 -11.80 -6.57 -0.71
C LYS A 26 -10.44 -5.95 -0.40
N ARG A 27 -10.16 -4.72 -0.85
CA ARG A 27 -8.90 -4.02 -0.53
C ARG A 27 -8.73 -3.79 0.96
N LEU A 28 -9.81 -3.51 1.68
CA LEU A 28 -9.77 -3.30 3.14
C LEU A 28 -9.65 -4.63 3.91
N ASP A 29 -10.13 -5.74 3.36
CA ASP A 29 -9.89 -7.09 3.88
C ASP A 29 -8.42 -7.50 3.67
N ASP A 30 -7.86 -7.24 2.49
CA ASP A 30 -6.45 -7.52 2.21
C ASP A 30 -5.52 -6.63 3.05
N LEU A 31 -5.88 -5.36 3.25
CA LEU A 31 -5.16 -4.48 4.17
C LEU A 31 -5.18 -5.03 5.59
N ARG A 32 -6.31 -5.62 6.01
CA ARG A 32 -6.45 -6.26 7.31
C ARG A 32 -5.54 -7.47 7.45
N GLU A 33 -5.53 -8.35 6.45
CA GLU A 33 -4.64 -9.49 6.43
C GLU A 33 -3.18 -9.06 6.50
N TYR A 34 -2.77 -8.10 5.66
CA TYR A 34 -1.41 -7.57 5.64
C TYR A 34 -0.92 -7.13 7.02
N TRP A 35 -1.71 -6.30 7.74
CA TRP A 35 -1.27 -5.83 9.05
C TRP A 35 -1.37 -6.89 10.14
N GLN A 36 -2.18 -7.93 9.97
CA GLN A 36 -2.26 -9.08 10.88
C GLN A 36 -1.07 -10.02 10.72
N ASN A 37 -0.59 -10.22 9.48
CA ASN A 37 0.60 -11.01 9.19
C ASN A 37 1.87 -10.35 9.76
N GLY A 38 1.92 -9.02 9.77
CA GLY A 38 3.00 -8.27 10.42
C GLY A 38 4.35 -8.38 9.69
N GLU A 39 4.33 -8.82 8.43
CA GLU A 39 5.50 -8.85 7.55
C GLU A 39 5.59 -7.52 6.80
N PHE A 40 6.69 -6.81 7.02
CA PHE A 40 6.93 -5.49 6.44
C PHE A 40 8.31 -5.48 5.76
N PRO A 41 8.44 -4.86 4.57
CA PRO A 41 9.72 -4.79 3.90
C PRO A 41 10.72 -3.96 4.70
N LEU A 42 11.97 -4.40 4.68
CA LEU A 42 13.10 -3.66 5.22
C LEU A 42 13.92 -3.05 4.10
N ASN A 43 14.11 -1.74 4.13
CA ASN A 43 15.06 -1.08 3.25
C ASN A 43 16.45 -1.13 3.91
N VAL A 44 17.34 -1.94 3.35
CA VAL A 44 18.74 -2.09 3.81
C VAL A 44 19.71 -1.25 2.98
N ASP A 45 19.24 -0.65 1.88
CA ASP A 45 20.06 0.14 0.94
C ASP A 45 20.19 1.60 1.39
N ARG A 46 19.35 2.05 2.31
CA ARG A 46 19.32 3.43 2.83
C ARG A 46 19.48 3.43 4.35
N GLU A 47 20.33 4.33 4.84
CA GLU A 47 20.49 4.56 6.29
C GLU A 47 19.23 5.22 6.89
N GLU A 48 18.60 6.10 6.11
CA GLU A 48 17.34 6.74 6.45
C GLU A 48 16.16 5.78 6.27
N ARG A 49 15.08 6.03 7.01
CA ARG A 49 13.82 5.28 6.88
C ARG A 49 13.11 5.67 5.57
N THR A 50 13.60 5.14 4.46
CA THR A 50 13.02 5.36 3.14
C THR A 50 12.10 4.19 2.77
N PRO A 51 10.80 4.42 2.52
CA PRO A 51 9.88 3.39 2.05
C PRO A 51 10.35 2.77 0.73
N ILE A 52 10.09 1.47 0.57
CA ILE A 52 10.31 0.73 -0.68
C ILE A 52 9.06 -0.08 -1.02
N PHE A 53 8.81 -0.32 -2.31
CA PHE A 53 7.66 -1.07 -2.80
C PHE A 53 7.76 -2.56 -2.46
N LYS A 54 8.95 -3.15 -2.61
CA LYS A 54 9.31 -4.47 -2.06
C LYS A 54 10.78 -4.51 -1.64
N ASN A 55 11.13 -5.43 -0.72
CA ASN A 55 12.52 -5.69 -0.36
C ASN A 55 13.18 -6.79 -1.22
N ASP A 56 14.43 -7.09 -0.93
CA ASP A 56 15.27 -8.13 -1.57
C ASP A 56 14.77 -9.57 -1.37
N ARG A 57 13.77 -9.77 -0.51
CA ARG A 57 13.11 -11.06 -0.23
C ARG A 57 11.68 -11.11 -0.76
N ASP A 58 11.35 -10.20 -1.68
CA ASP A 58 10.02 -10.06 -2.28
C ASP A 58 8.89 -9.80 -1.25
N VAL A 59 9.21 -9.28 -0.06
CA VAL A 59 8.20 -8.84 0.89
C VAL A 59 7.63 -7.51 0.41
N PRO A 60 6.32 -7.42 0.09
CA PRO A 60 5.72 -6.19 -0.42
C PRO A 60 5.41 -5.21 0.71
N ARG A 61 5.44 -3.89 0.42
CA ARG A 61 4.76 -2.91 1.28
C ARG A 61 3.25 -3.01 1.11
N ALA A 62 2.51 -2.35 1.99
CA ALA A 62 1.05 -2.42 1.99
C ALA A 62 0.40 -2.13 0.63
N MET A 63 0.75 -1.02 -0.04
CA MET A 63 0.20 -0.72 -1.37
C MET A 63 0.56 -1.78 -2.41
N ALA A 64 1.80 -2.28 -2.37
CA ALA A 64 2.25 -3.35 -3.25
C ALA A 64 1.50 -4.67 -3.00
N TYR A 65 1.26 -5.01 -1.74
CA TYR A 65 0.45 -6.15 -1.34
C TYR A 65 -0.99 -6.03 -1.86
N LEU A 66 -1.60 -4.85 -1.75
CA LEU A 66 -2.95 -4.64 -2.27
C LEU A 66 -3.04 -4.81 -3.79
N VAL A 67 -2.02 -4.34 -4.52
CA VAL A 67 -1.91 -4.53 -5.98
C VAL A 67 -1.78 -6.02 -6.30
N GLU A 68 -0.85 -6.71 -5.64
CA GLU A 68 -0.62 -8.15 -5.82
C GLU A 68 -1.88 -8.98 -5.53
N GLN A 69 -2.54 -8.79 -4.38
CA GLN A 69 -3.75 -9.54 -4.01
C GLN A 69 -4.97 -9.25 -4.91
N SER A 70 -4.94 -8.15 -5.66
CA SER A 70 -5.95 -7.86 -6.68
C SER A 70 -5.71 -8.57 -8.02
N GLY A 71 -4.65 -9.39 -8.13
CA GLY A 71 -4.29 -10.13 -9.34
C GLY A 71 -3.45 -9.34 -10.35
N HIS A 72 -2.87 -8.20 -9.95
CA HIS A 72 -2.04 -7.34 -10.80
C HIS A 72 -0.54 -7.55 -10.50
N GLU A 73 -0.10 -8.80 -10.54
CA GLU A 73 1.30 -9.19 -10.31
C GLU A 73 2.26 -8.49 -11.28
N ASP A 74 1.84 -8.34 -12.55
CA ASP A 74 2.60 -7.65 -13.59
C ASP A 74 2.83 -6.17 -13.27
N LEU A 75 1.81 -5.48 -12.76
CA LEU A 75 1.93 -4.10 -12.29
C LEU A 75 2.84 -4.00 -11.06
N PHE A 76 2.70 -4.93 -10.12
CA PHE A 76 3.54 -5.01 -8.94
C PHE A 76 5.03 -5.16 -9.31
N GLU A 77 5.34 -6.11 -10.18
CA GLU A 77 6.70 -6.35 -10.66
C GLU A 77 7.23 -5.13 -11.43
N HIS A 78 6.42 -4.57 -12.33
CA HIS A 78 6.82 -3.41 -13.12
C HIS A 78 7.20 -2.21 -12.24
N ILE A 79 6.38 -1.87 -11.24
CA ILE A 79 6.67 -0.75 -10.33
C ILE A 79 7.91 -1.05 -9.50
N ALA A 80 8.03 -2.26 -8.95
CA ALA A 80 9.20 -2.63 -8.15
C ALA A 80 10.52 -2.57 -8.94
N GLU A 81 10.49 -2.86 -10.25
CA GLU A 81 11.66 -2.79 -11.12
C GLU A 81 11.99 -1.37 -11.60
N THR A 82 10.96 -0.56 -11.88
CA THR A 82 11.14 0.76 -12.49
C THR A 82 11.21 1.91 -11.49
N ASP A 83 10.50 1.80 -10.38
CA ASP A 83 10.45 2.79 -9.30
C ASP A 83 10.11 2.15 -7.94
N ASN A 84 11.06 1.40 -7.38
CA ASN A 84 10.88 0.78 -6.05
C ASN A 84 10.71 1.82 -4.91
N TYR A 85 10.92 3.11 -5.17
CA TYR A 85 10.81 4.19 -4.19
C TYR A 85 9.53 5.01 -4.34
N VAL A 86 8.61 4.57 -5.22
CA VAL A 86 7.38 5.29 -5.55
C VAL A 86 6.63 5.78 -4.29
N ASP A 87 6.31 7.07 -4.30
CA ASP A 87 5.40 7.69 -3.35
C ASP A 87 4.04 7.91 -4.01
N ILE A 88 2.98 7.39 -3.39
CA ILE A 88 1.62 7.48 -3.93
C ILE A 88 1.16 8.93 -4.04
N ASP A 89 1.65 9.81 -3.15
CA ASP A 89 1.34 11.24 -3.21
C ASP A 89 1.82 11.87 -4.54
N ASP A 90 2.94 11.39 -5.11
CA ASP A 90 3.60 11.95 -6.30
C ASP A 90 3.17 11.31 -7.63
N VAL A 91 2.40 10.21 -7.61
CA VAL A 91 1.96 9.53 -8.84
C VAL A 91 0.72 10.24 -9.41
N GLU A 92 0.85 10.87 -10.58
CA GLU A 92 -0.23 11.62 -11.22
C GLU A 92 -0.96 10.87 -12.33
N GLU A 93 -0.29 9.92 -12.98
CA GLU A 93 -0.86 9.18 -14.11
C GLU A 93 -0.25 7.78 -14.25
N GLY A 94 -0.85 6.97 -15.12
CA GLY A 94 -0.35 5.66 -15.50
C GLY A 94 -1.00 4.51 -14.74
N PRO A 95 -0.47 3.28 -14.93
CA PRO A 95 -1.14 2.05 -14.51
C PRO A 95 -1.44 1.97 -13.01
N LEU A 96 -0.61 2.58 -12.15
CA LEU A 96 -0.87 2.63 -10.71
C LEU A 96 -2.08 3.51 -10.36
N VAL A 97 -2.26 4.63 -11.06
CA VAL A 97 -3.44 5.51 -10.86
C VAL A 97 -4.69 4.81 -11.36
N GLU A 98 -4.64 4.21 -12.55
CA GLU A 98 -5.75 3.43 -13.11
C GLU A 98 -6.17 2.29 -12.16
N TRP A 99 -5.19 1.61 -11.56
CA TRP A 99 -5.45 0.60 -10.55
C TRP A 99 -6.10 1.19 -9.29
N ILE A 100 -5.62 2.33 -8.77
CA ILE A 100 -6.22 2.99 -7.61
C ILE A 100 -7.70 3.32 -7.89
N GLU A 101 -8.01 3.90 -9.05
CA GLU A 101 -9.38 4.22 -9.45
C GLU A 101 -10.28 2.98 -9.54
N GLY A 102 -9.74 1.85 -10.00
CA GLY A 102 -10.44 0.56 -10.05
C GLY A 102 -10.55 -0.16 -8.69
N SER A 103 -9.74 0.22 -7.70
CA SER A 103 -9.66 -0.44 -6.40
C SER A 103 -10.78 -0.05 -5.42
N GLY A 104 -11.54 1.01 -5.73
CA GLY A 104 -12.53 1.59 -4.82
C GLY A 104 -11.94 2.46 -3.70
N LEU A 105 -10.64 2.76 -3.77
CA LEU A 105 -9.95 3.75 -2.94
C LEU A 105 -9.74 5.05 -3.73
N THR A 106 -9.74 6.20 -3.04
CA THR A 106 -9.23 7.44 -3.65
C THR A 106 -7.69 7.49 -3.59
N LYS A 107 -7.06 8.38 -4.37
CA LYS A 107 -5.60 8.63 -4.27
C LYS A 107 -5.21 9.04 -2.84
N GLU A 108 -6.00 9.89 -2.20
CA GLU A 108 -5.76 10.30 -0.81
C GLU A 108 -5.88 9.13 0.17
N GLU A 109 -6.77 8.17 -0.10
CA GLU A 109 -6.90 6.96 0.71
C GLU A 109 -5.73 6.02 0.53
N ALA A 110 -5.33 5.78 -0.72
CA ALA A 110 -4.15 5.01 -1.05
C ALA A 110 -2.88 5.60 -0.39
N ALA A 111 -2.72 6.92 -0.38
CA ALA A 111 -1.62 7.60 0.30
C ALA A 111 -1.64 7.41 1.84
N LEU A 112 -2.82 7.24 2.45
CA LEU A 112 -2.95 6.91 3.87
C LEU A 112 -2.57 5.46 4.19
N VAL A 113 -2.57 4.57 3.21
CA VAL A 113 -2.07 3.18 3.30
C VAL A 113 -0.53 3.17 3.26
N ARG A 114 0.06 4.00 4.14
CA ARG A 114 1.48 4.03 4.42
C ARG A 114 1.74 3.51 5.83
N PRO A 115 2.87 2.85 6.08
CA PRO A 115 3.32 2.63 7.44
C PRO A 115 3.39 3.97 8.19
N THR A 116 2.78 4.02 9.38
CA THR A 116 3.05 5.06 10.35
C THR A 116 4.47 4.86 10.89
N TYR A 117 5.46 5.53 10.31
CA TYR A 117 6.78 5.62 10.93
C TYR A 117 6.67 6.55 12.14
N CYS A 118 6.26 6.00 13.28
CA CYS A 118 6.45 6.68 14.55
C CYS A 118 7.91 6.51 14.96
N GLY A 119 8.63 7.64 15.07
CA GLY A 119 9.94 7.75 15.72
C GLY A 119 11.14 7.83 14.77
N PRO A 120 12.10 8.75 15.03
CA PRO A 120 13.49 8.55 14.59
C PRO A 120 14.11 7.42 15.43
N TYR A 121 15.19 6.81 14.96
CA TYR A 121 15.98 5.75 15.60
C TYR A 121 15.53 4.30 15.36
N TRP A 122 16.41 3.57 14.70
CA TRP A 122 16.60 2.14 14.91
C TRP A 122 17.08 1.94 16.35
N PRO A 123 16.58 0.97 17.15
CA PRO A 123 17.35 0.51 18.29
C PRO A 123 18.61 -0.15 17.72
N ASP A 124 19.77 0.39 18.10
CA ASP A 124 21.05 -0.25 17.85
C ASP A 124 20.95 -1.72 18.31
N TYR A 125 20.99 -2.66 17.36
CA TYR A 125 21.28 -4.06 17.68
C TYR A 125 22.80 -4.21 17.75
N LEU A 126 23.35 -3.94 18.93
CA LEU A 126 24.58 -4.54 19.46
C LEU A 126 24.25 -5.27 20.76
#